data_AF-A0A1H1EZ56-F1
#
_entry.id   AF-A0A1H1EZ56-F1
#
_cell.length_a   1.000
_cell.length_b   1.000
_cell.length_c   1.000
_cell.angle_alpha   90.00
_cell.angle_beta   90.00
_cell.angle_gamma   90.00
#
_symmetry.space_group_name_H-M   'P 1'
#
loop_
_entity.id
_entity.type
_entity.pdbx_description
1 polymer ?
#
loop_
_entity_poly.entity_id
_entity_poly.type
_entity_poly.pdbx_seq_one_letter_code
_entity_poly.pdbx_strand_id
1 'polypeptide(L)'
;MRTGDGTGGVGGSGCPPHAAAFSELEEALTLKHAGEVAHVRALAELGRSALREARQGGVRGMASDMELRSVAAEAAGMARSTDRRVQREIDHAMTVVDDYPAVFAAWVERRIERG
;
A
#
# COMPACT_ATOMS: atom_id res chain seq x y z
N MET A 1 -25.53 56.75 36.60
CA MET A 1 -24.74 57.37 35.52
C MET A 1 -23.26 57.27 35.84
N ARG A 2 -22.59 56.18 35.43
CA ARG A 2 -21.33 56.21 34.67
C ARG A 2 -21.02 54.78 34.23
N THR A 3 -21.05 54.62 32.92
CA THR A 3 -20.69 53.47 32.11
C THR A 3 -19.19 53.21 32.16
N GLY A 4 -18.82 51.94 31.98
CA GLY A 4 -17.45 51.50 31.80
C GLY A 4 -17.42 50.04 31.37
N ASP A 5 -18.21 49.74 30.34
CA ASP A 5 -18.14 48.49 29.59
C ASP A 5 -16.79 48.43 28.85
N GLY A 6 -16.13 47.30 28.97
CA GLY A 6 -14.79 47.04 28.42
C GLY A 6 -14.62 45.58 28.05
N THR A 7 -15.71 44.94 27.62
CA THR A 7 -15.69 43.62 27.00
C THR A 7 -15.25 43.81 25.55
N GLY A 8 -13.97 43.59 25.26
CA GLY A 8 -13.40 43.76 23.92
C GLY A 8 -12.49 42.58 23.57
N GLY A 9 -13.09 41.48 23.16
CA GLY A 9 -12.38 40.34 22.63
C GLY A 9 -11.79 40.62 21.25
N VAL A 10 -10.60 40.08 21.01
CA VAL A 10 -10.27 39.47 19.73
C VAL A 10 -9.69 38.11 20.06
N GLY A 11 -10.57 37.11 20.01
CA GLY A 11 -10.15 35.72 19.98
C GLY A 11 -9.26 35.54 18.78
N GLY A 12 -7.97 35.36 19.02
CA GLY A 12 -7.08 34.72 18.08
C GLY A 12 -7.52 33.27 17.92
N SER A 13 -8.62 33.03 17.21
CA SER A 13 -8.83 31.75 16.53
C SER A 13 -7.87 31.70 15.34
N GLY A 14 -6.57 31.79 15.64
CA GLY A 14 -5.55 31.26 14.77
C GLY A 14 -5.76 29.76 14.74
N CYS A 15 -5.84 29.20 13.54
CA CYS A 15 -5.76 27.76 13.34
C CYS A 15 -4.66 27.21 14.27
N PRO A 16 -4.88 26.11 15.01
CA PRO A 16 -3.84 25.54 15.86
C PRO A 16 -2.51 25.47 15.09
N PRO A 17 -1.36 25.78 15.71
CA PRO A 17 -0.09 26.01 15.01
C PRO A 17 0.38 24.85 14.11
N HIS A 18 -0.25 23.68 14.21
CA HIS A 18 0.05 22.47 13.45
C HIS A 18 -1.12 21.92 12.63
N ALA A 19 -2.29 22.58 12.61
CA ALA A 19 -3.48 22.03 11.96
C ALA A 19 -3.28 21.77 10.46
N ALA A 20 -2.60 22.68 9.75
CA ALA A 20 -2.25 22.49 8.34
C ALA A 20 -1.29 21.30 8.14
N ALA A 21 -0.24 21.20 8.98
CA ALA A 21 0.72 20.10 8.90
C ALA A 21 0.07 18.73 9.18
N PHE A 22 -0.88 18.65 10.12
CA PHE A 22 -1.64 17.43 10.36
C PHE A 22 -2.55 17.06 9.18
N SER A 23 -3.18 18.04 8.53
CA SER A 23 -3.97 17.81 7.31
C SER A 23 -3.10 17.25 6.18
N GLU A 24 -1.93 17.84 5.94
CA GLU A 24 -0.97 17.35 4.94
C GLU A 24 -0.50 15.92 5.26
N LEU A 25 -0.25 15.61 6.54
CA LEU A 25 0.12 14.27 6.97
C LEU A 25 -1.03 13.26 6.75
N GLU A 26 -2.28 13.62 7.03
CA GLU A 26 -3.45 12.76 6.81
C GLU A 26 -3.62 12.42 5.32
N GLU A 27 -3.46 13.41 4.44
CA GLU A 27 -3.46 13.23 2.99
C GLU A 27 -2.32 12.31 2.54
N ALA A 28 -1.11 12.55 3.03
CA ALA A 28 0.06 11.74 2.71
C ALA A 28 -0.10 10.28 3.17
N LEU A 29 -0.60 10.05 4.38
CA LEU A 29 -0.91 8.71 4.88
C LEU A 29 -2.01 8.06 4.06
N THR A 30 -2.96 8.85 3.55
CA THR A 30 -4.02 8.33 2.70
C THR A 30 -3.50 7.86 1.35
N LEU A 31 -2.65 8.65 0.72
CA LEU A 31 -1.95 8.28 -0.51
C LEU A 31 -1.02 7.08 -0.30
N LYS A 32 -0.30 7.03 0.83
CA LYS A 32 0.57 5.90 1.19
C LYS A 32 -0.22 4.60 1.26
N HIS A 33 -1.33 4.58 2.00
CA HIS A 33 -2.19 3.40 2.12
C HIS A 33 -2.74 2.95 0.77
N ALA A 34 -3.24 3.88 -0.05
CA ALA A 34 -3.73 3.57 -1.39
C ALA A 34 -2.62 2.98 -2.29
N GLY A 35 -1.41 3.53 -2.19
CA GLY A 35 -0.22 3.03 -2.88
C GLY A 35 0.18 1.62 -2.43
N GLU A 36 0.16 1.34 -1.11
CA GLU A 36 0.44 0.02 -0.57
C GLU A 36 -0.58 -1.02 -1.06
N VAL A 37 -1.88 -0.68 -1.07
CA VAL A 37 -2.93 -1.54 -1.61
C VAL A 37 -2.70 -1.82 -3.10
N ALA A 38 -2.41 -0.79 -3.90
CA ALA A 38 -2.14 -0.94 -5.32
C ALA A 38 -0.90 -1.81 -5.57
N HIS A 39 0.15 -1.62 -4.77
CA HIS A 39 1.39 -2.38 -4.85
C HIS A 39 1.16 -3.88 -4.59
N VAL A 40 0.43 -4.24 -3.53
CA VAL A 40 0.11 -5.65 -3.23
C VAL A 40 -0.72 -6.27 -4.35
N ARG A 41 -1.71 -5.56 -4.91
CA ARG A 41 -2.50 -6.06 -6.05
C ARG A 41 -1.64 -6.31 -7.28
N ALA A 42 -0.73 -5.38 -7.58
CA ALA A 42 0.17 -5.49 -8.73
C ALA A 42 1.11 -6.69 -8.59
N LEU A 43 1.71 -6.90 -7.42
CA LEU A 43 2.57 -8.04 -7.14
C LEU A 43 1.81 -9.38 -7.25
N ALA A 44 0.60 -9.45 -6.70
CA ALA A 44 -0.24 -10.64 -6.83
C ALA A 44 -0.58 -10.93 -8.30
N GLU A 45 -0.86 -9.89 -9.10
CA GLU A 45 -1.12 -10.06 -10.53
C GLU A 45 0.11 -10.50 -11.32
N LEU A 46 1.30 -9.97 -10.99
CA LEU A 46 2.57 -10.43 -11.58
C LEU A 46 2.78 -11.93 -11.32
N GLY A 47 2.59 -12.37 -10.08
CA GLY A 47 2.69 -13.78 -9.72
C GLY A 47 1.67 -14.64 -10.48
N ARG A 48 0.40 -14.22 -10.55
CA ARG A 48 -0.63 -14.92 -11.34
C ARG A 48 -0.27 -14.97 -12.83
N SER A 49 0.29 -13.90 -13.39
CA SER A 49 0.71 -13.86 -14.79
C SER A 49 1.83 -14.87 -15.06
N ALA A 50 2.88 -14.88 -14.25
CA ALA A 50 3.96 -15.86 -14.33
C ALA A 50 3.45 -17.30 -14.26
N LEU A 51 2.50 -17.59 -13.36
CA LEU A 51 1.88 -18.92 -13.26
C LEU A 51 0.99 -19.27 -14.47
N ARG A 52 0.41 -18.28 -15.17
CA ARG A 52 -0.35 -18.53 -16.42
C ARG A 52 0.60 -18.85 -17.57
N GLU A 53 1.69 -18.11 -17.71
CA GLU A 53 2.71 -18.34 -18.74
C GLU A 53 3.42 -19.69 -18.56
N ALA A 54 3.79 -20.05 -17.32
CA ALA A 54 4.40 -21.33 -17.02
C ALA A 54 3.52 -22.55 -17.40
N ARG A 55 2.18 -22.41 -17.33
CA ARG A 55 1.24 -23.45 -17.75
C ARG A 55 1.22 -23.64 -19.27
N GLN A 56 1.49 -22.58 -20.05
CA GLN A 56 1.59 -22.65 -21.51
C GLN A 56 2.89 -23.34 -21.97
N GLY A 57 3.95 -23.28 -21.16
CA GLY A 57 5.26 -23.89 -21.43
C GLY A 57 5.38 -25.40 -21.16
N GLY A 58 4.35 -26.06 -20.63
CA GLY A 58 4.23 -27.53 -20.67
C GLY A 58 4.92 -28.35 -19.57
N VAL A 59 5.58 -27.77 -18.56
CA VAL A 59 6.13 -28.52 -17.40
C VAL A 59 5.85 -27.79 -16.08
N ARG A 60 5.16 -28.44 -15.15
CA ARG A 60 4.85 -27.89 -13.82
C ARG A 60 6.10 -27.95 -12.92
N GLY A 61 6.34 -26.92 -12.10
CA GLY A 61 7.51 -26.85 -11.20
C GLY A 61 8.61 -25.96 -11.75
N MET A 62 9.53 -26.49 -12.56
CA MET A 62 10.71 -25.72 -13.01
C MET A 62 10.38 -24.55 -13.95
N ALA A 63 9.43 -24.70 -14.87
CA ALA A 63 8.99 -23.58 -15.72
C ALA A 63 8.31 -22.49 -14.87
N SER A 64 7.48 -22.90 -13.91
CA SER A 64 6.83 -21.99 -12.95
C SER A 64 7.84 -21.18 -12.13
N ASP A 65 8.90 -21.84 -11.65
CA ASP A 65 9.97 -21.20 -10.90
C ASP A 65 10.80 -20.26 -11.78
N MET A 66 11.02 -20.62 -13.06
CA MET A 66 11.71 -19.76 -14.02
C MET A 66 10.91 -18.49 -14.33
N GLU A 67 9.60 -18.62 -14.61
CA GLU A 67 8.75 -17.45 -14.87
C GLU A 67 8.66 -16.53 -13.66
N LEU A 68 8.49 -17.09 -12.45
CA LEU A 68 8.48 -16.30 -11.22
C LEU A 68 9.82 -15.59 -10.96
N ARG A 69 10.95 -16.25 -11.24
CA ARG A 69 12.28 -15.61 -11.17
C ARG A 69 12.42 -14.49 -12.19
N SER A 70 11.94 -14.68 -13.42
CA SER A 70 12.00 -13.68 -14.49
C SER A 70 11.24 -12.41 -14.12
N VAL A 71 9.96 -12.53 -13.76
CA VAL A 71 9.12 -11.37 -13.39
C VAL A 71 9.64 -10.66 -12.14
N ALA A 72 10.19 -11.40 -11.17
CA ALA A 72 10.73 -10.81 -9.96
C ALA A 72 12.01 -10.01 -10.21
N ALA A 73 12.87 -10.47 -11.12
CA ALA A 73 14.07 -9.72 -11.51
C ALA A 73 13.70 -8.41 -12.23
N GLU A 74 12.73 -8.45 -13.14
CA GLU A 74 12.23 -7.25 -13.81
C GLU A 74 11.63 -6.25 -12.80
N ALA A 75 10.74 -6.72 -11.93
CA ALA A 75 10.12 -5.88 -10.90
C ALA A 75 11.14 -5.36 -9.86
N ALA A 76 12.18 -6.12 -9.53
CA ALA A 76 13.27 -5.67 -8.66
C ALA A 76 14.07 -4.53 -9.28
N GLY A 77 14.31 -4.58 -10.60
CA GLY A 77 14.90 -3.48 -11.36
C GLY A 77 14.07 -2.21 -11.27
N MET A 78 12.74 -2.31 -11.43
CA MET A 78 11.83 -1.17 -11.31
C MET A 78 11.78 -0.60 -9.88
N ALA A 79 11.74 -1.47 -8.88
CA ALA A 79 11.59 -1.09 -7.48
C ALA A 79 12.90 -0.67 -6.80
N ARG A 80 14.05 -0.77 -7.48
CA ARG A 80 15.40 -0.65 -6.88
C ARG A 80 15.53 -1.55 -5.64
N SER A 81 15.10 -2.80 -5.80
CA SER A 81 15.08 -3.83 -4.76
C SER A 81 15.94 -5.02 -5.18
N THR A 82 15.95 -6.09 -4.38
CA THR A 82 16.61 -7.35 -4.74
C THR A 82 15.57 -8.36 -5.23
N ASP A 83 15.94 -9.19 -6.20
CA ASP A 83 15.07 -10.22 -6.77
C ASP A 83 14.46 -11.10 -5.67
N ARG A 84 15.29 -11.58 -4.73
CA ARG A 84 14.84 -12.41 -3.61
C ARG A 84 13.83 -11.69 -2.71
N ARG A 85 13.94 -10.38 -2.55
CA ARG A 85 12.96 -9.59 -1.78
C ARG A 85 11.64 -9.51 -2.55
N VAL A 86 11.70 -9.15 -3.82
CA VAL A 86 10.51 -9.04 -4.67
C VAL A 86 9.79 -10.38 -4.81
N GLN A 87 10.51 -11.50 -4.95
CA GLN A 87 9.90 -12.83 -4.94
C GLN A 87 9.08 -13.09 -3.67
N ARG A 88 9.66 -12.82 -2.48
CA ARG A 88 8.91 -12.97 -1.21
C ARG A 88 7.70 -12.04 -1.14
N GLU A 89 7.81 -10.83 -1.68
CA GLU A 89 6.70 -9.88 -1.73
C GLU A 89 5.59 -10.35 -2.70
N ILE A 90 5.94 -10.97 -3.83
CA ILE A 90 4.99 -11.61 -4.76
C ILE A 90 4.28 -12.78 -4.06
N ASP A 91 5.04 -13.70 -3.45
CA ASP A 91 4.47 -14.88 -2.77
C ASP A 91 3.51 -14.47 -1.65
N HIS A 92 3.91 -13.49 -0.84
CA HIS A 92 3.07 -12.95 0.22
C HIS A 92 1.84 -12.22 -0.32
N ALA A 93 1.99 -11.43 -1.39
CA ALA A 93 0.89 -10.72 -2.02
C ALA A 93 -0.15 -11.70 -2.59
N MET A 94 0.29 -12.74 -3.30
CA MET A 94 -0.59 -13.81 -3.77
C MET A 94 -1.32 -14.47 -2.61
N THR A 95 -0.59 -14.86 -1.55
CA THR A 95 -1.20 -15.48 -0.36
C THR A 95 -2.29 -14.59 0.26
N VAL A 96 -2.00 -13.31 0.49
CA VAL A 96 -2.96 -12.40 1.14
C VAL A 96 -4.16 -12.10 0.26
N VAL A 97 -3.95 -11.90 -1.05
CA VAL A 97 -5.03 -11.55 -1.98
C VAL A 97 -5.91 -12.76 -2.32
N ASP A 98 -5.30 -13.93 -2.52
CA ASP A 98 -5.98 -15.12 -3.02
C ASP A 98 -6.50 -16.01 -1.87
N ASP A 99 -5.70 -16.23 -0.80
CA ASP A 99 -6.07 -17.15 0.29
C ASP A 99 -6.78 -16.44 1.46
N TYR A 100 -6.53 -15.14 1.66
CA TYR A 100 -7.13 -14.35 2.75
C TYR A 100 -7.87 -13.09 2.25
N PRO A 101 -8.79 -13.19 1.27
CA PRO A 101 -9.41 -12.03 0.63
C PRO A 101 -10.22 -11.15 1.60
N ALA A 102 -10.83 -11.74 2.63
CA ALA A 102 -11.55 -10.99 3.67
C ALA A 102 -10.61 -10.16 4.55
N VAL A 103 -9.43 -10.69 4.87
CA VAL A 103 -8.38 -9.97 5.62
C VAL A 103 -7.84 -8.84 4.74
N PHE A 104 -7.56 -9.12 3.47
CA PHE A 104 -7.13 -8.11 2.52
C PHE A 104 -8.15 -6.98 2.36
N ALA A 105 -9.44 -7.30 2.23
CA ALA A 105 -10.50 -6.30 2.16
C ALA A 105 -10.58 -5.44 3.43
N ALA A 106 -10.53 -6.06 4.62
CA ALA A 106 -10.51 -5.35 5.88
C ALA A 106 -9.30 -4.41 6.01
N TRP A 107 -8.13 -4.80 5.50
CA TRP A 107 -6.96 -3.94 5.44
C TRP A 107 -7.15 -2.79 4.44
N VAL A 108 -7.65 -3.06 3.23
CA VAL A 108 -7.97 -2.03 2.23
C VAL A 108 -8.88 -0.95 2.82
N GLU A 109 -9.86 -1.36 3.62
CA GLU A 109 -10.84 -0.50 4.30
C GLU A 109 -10.33 0.08 5.63
N ARG A 110 -9.04 -0.10 5.95
CA ARG A 110 -8.37 0.38 7.19
C ARG A 110 -9.04 -0.09 8.48
N ARG A 111 -9.74 -1.23 8.46
CA ARG A 111 -10.30 -1.85 9.68
C ARG A 111 -9.26 -2.61 10.48
N ILE A 112 -8.17 -3.02 9.82
CA ILE A 112 -7.01 -3.68 10.43
C ILE A 112 -5.72 -3.07 9.85
N GLU A 113 -4.64 -3.16 10.62
CA GLU A 113 -3.29 -2.83 10.14
C GLU A 113 -2.64 -4.02 9.43
N ARG A 114 -1.64 -3.74 8.59
CA ARG A 114 -0.80 -4.77 7.98
C ARG A 114 0.33 -5.10 8.97
N GLY A 115 0.40 -6.36 9.39
CA GLY A 115 1.45 -6.88 10.28
C GLY A 115 2.81 -7.04 9.60
#